data_AF-A0A433IHM5-F1
#
_entry.id   AF-A0A433IHM5-F1
#
_cell.length_a   1.000
_cell.length_b   1.000
_cell.length_c   1.000
_cell.angle_alpha   90.00
_cell.angle_beta   90.00
_cell.angle_gamma   90.00
#
_symmetry.space_group_name_H-M   'P 1'
#
loop_
_entity.id
_entity.type
_entity.pdbx_description
1 polymer ?
#
loop_
_entity_poly.entity_id
_entity_poly.type
_entity_poly.pdbx_seq_one_letter_code
_entity_poly.pdbx_strand_id
1 'polypeptide(L)'
;MKIKLTCLLAFSLAFLSHVSFAEQKYNPHTGAWETTTPDAQLQYNPHSNSWKYSAPNSSPQYNPHNNSWDMAPKGSVQKYNPHERTWETTQPDEELKYNPHTKSWKYAPKKSNLEYNPHNNQWEYPD
;
A
#
# COMPACT_ATOMS: atom_id res chain seq x y z
N MET A 1 -41.89 -21.11 5.05
CA MET A 1 -41.06 -21.08 3.84
C MET A 1 -39.67 -20.58 4.23
N LYS A 2 -38.70 -21.48 4.46
CA LYS A 2 -37.34 -21.12 4.90
C LYS A 2 -36.46 -21.02 3.66
N ILE A 3 -36.38 -19.84 3.06
CA ILE A 3 -35.42 -19.57 1.99
C ILE A 3 -34.04 -19.79 2.62
N LYS A 4 -33.27 -20.74 2.08
CA LYS A 4 -31.98 -21.16 2.61
C LYS A 4 -31.02 -19.97 2.60
N LEU A 5 -30.79 -19.39 3.79
CA LEU A 5 -29.87 -18.28 4.05
C LEU A 5 -28.42 -18.58 3.64
N THR A 6 -28.09 -19.85 3.40
CA THR A 6 -26.78 -20.33 3.00
C THR A 6 -26.34 -19.93 1.59
N CYS A 7 -27.25 -19.61 0.67
CA CYS A 7 -26.86 -19.14 -0.68
C CYS A 7 -26.48 -17.64 -0.70
N LEU A 8 -27.01 -16.83 0.22
CA LEU A 8 -26.70 -15.40 0.24
C LEU A 8 -25.27 -15.13 0.77
N LEU A 9 -24.82 -15.96 1.73
CA LEU A 9 -23.49 -15.83 2.33
C LEU A 9 -22.35 -16.15 1.36
N ALA A 10 -22.56 -17.11 0.46
CA ALA A 10 -21.56 -17.50 -0.55
C ALA A 10 -21.38 -16.43 -1.65
N PHE A 11 -22.42 -15.65 -1.96
CA PHE A 11 -22.33 -14.56 -2.95
C PHE A 11 -21.65 -13.31 -2.36
N SER A 12 -21.81 -13.05 -1.06
CA SER A 12 -21.15 -11.95 -0.37
C SER A 12 -19.64 -12.17 -0.13
N LEU A 13 -19.18 -13.43 -0.02
CA LEU A 13 -17.75 -13.73 0.16
C LEU A 13 -16.92 -13.55 -1.12
N ALA A 14 -17.55 -13.54 -2.30
CA ALA A 14 -16.84 -13.37 -3.58
C ALA A 14 -16.53 -11.90 -3.93
N PHE A 15 -17.09 -10.93 -3.20
CA PHE A 15 -16.95 -9.51 -3.50
C PHE A 15 -15.84 -8.79 -2.71
N LEU A 16 -15.12 -9.49 -1.83
CA LEU A 16 -14.13 -8.88 -0.91
C LEU A 16 -12.69 -9.37 -1.09
N SER A 17 -12.41 -10.23 -2.07
CA SER A 17 -11.03 -10.44 -2.50
C SER A 17 -10.64 -9.28 -3.42
N HIS A 18 -10.08 -8.21 -2.84
CA HIS A 18 -9.31 -7.24 -3.61
C HIS A 18 -8.07 -7.96 -4.15
N VAL A 19 -8.19 -8.54 -5.34
CA VAL A 19 -7.04 -9.04 -6.07
C VAL A 19 -6.25 -7.81 -6.52
N SER A 20 -5.25 -7.43 -5.74
CA SER A 20 -4.27 -6.41 -6.15
C SER A 20 -3.44 -7.00 -7.28
N PHE A 21 -3.88 -6.79 -8.51
CA PHE A 21 -3.07 -7.13 -9.67
C PHE A 21 -1.85 -6.20 -9.70
N ALA A 22 -0.69 -6.73 -10.04
CA ALA A 22 0.46 -5.91 -10.41
C ALA A 22 0.48 -5.78 -11.93
N GLU A 23 0.69 -4.58 -12.44
CA GLU A 23 0.76 -4.25 -13.85
C GLU A 23 2.11 -3.60 -14.16
N GLN A 24 2.69 -3.92 -15.32
CA GLN A 24 3.84 -3.18 -15.84
C GLN A 24 3.32 -1.96 -16.58
N LYS A 25 3.68 -0.75 -16.12
CA LYS A 25 3.36 0.50 -16.80
C LYS A 25 4.62 1.21 -17.24
N TYR A 26 4.67 1.64 -18.50
CA TYR A 26 5.79 2.41 -19.03
C TYR A 26 5.70 3.86 -18.54
N ASN A 27 6.81 4.38 -18.01
CA ASN A 27 6.96 5.78 -17.65
C ASN A 27 7.74 6.51 -18.77
N PRO A 28 7.07 7.35 -19.59
CA PRO A 28 7.70 8.04 -20.70
C PRO A 28 8.71 9.12 -20.28
N HIS A 29 8.67 9.59 -19.02
CA HIS A 29 9.60 10.61 -18.51
C HIS A 29 10.93 10.01 -18.04
N THR A 30 10.93 8.75 -17.62
CA THR A 30 12.14 8.04 -17.17
C THR A 30 12.62 7.02 -18.19
N GLY A 31 11.77 6.62 -19.14
CA GLY A 31 12.05 5.56 -20.10
C GLY A 31 12.03 4.15 -19.51
N ALA A 32 11.52 3.99 -18.29
CA ALA A 32 11.51 2.72 -17.55
C ALA A 32 10.11 2.11 -17.45
N TRP A 33 10.06 0.78 -17.31
CA TRP A 33 8.85 0.07 -16.90
C TRP A 33 8.77 0.00 -15.38
N GLU A 34 7.62 0.31 -14.82
CA GLU A 34 7.35 0.28 -13.38
C GLU A 34 6.31 -0.80 -13.07
N THR A 35 6.59 -1.64 -12.06
CA THR A 35 5.59 -2.54 -11.47
C THR A 35 4.70 -1.73 -10.53
N THR A 36 3.41 -1.65 -10.82
CA THR A 36 2.47 -0.83 -10.07
C THR A 36 1.07 -1.44 -10.04
N THR A 37 0.10 -0.81 -9.39
CA THR A 37 -1.30 -1.27 -9.39
C THR A 37 -2.04 -0.79 -10.65
N PRO A 38 -3.09 -1.51 -11.12
CA PRO A 38 -3.87 -1.13 -12.29
C PRO A 38 -4.46 0.27 -12.23
N ASP A 39 -4.80 0.74 -11.04
CA ASP A 39 -5.36 2.07 -10.80
C ASP A 39 -4.30 3.16 -10.59
N ALA A 40 -3.02 2.80 -10.45
CA ALA A 40 -1.95 3.76 -10.28
C ALA A 40 -1.85 4.73 -11.46
N GLN A 41 -1.62 6.00 -11.14
CA GLN A 41 -1.53 7.09 -12.10
C GLN A 41 -0.12 7.66 -12.11
N LEU A 42 0.38 7.97 -13.31
CA LEU A 42 1.66 8.65 -13.49
C LEU A 42 1.53 10.08 -12.95
N GLN A 43 2.28 10.40 -11.91
CA GLN A 43 2.17 11.67 -11.19
C GLN A 43 3.53 12.35 -11.09
N TYR A 44 3.53 13.68 -11.20
CA TYR A 44 4.71 14.51 -11.04
C TYR A 44 4.81 15.04 -9.62
N ASN A 45 5.98 14.85 -9.00
CA ASN A 45 6.35 15.48 -7.74
C ASN A 45 7.28 16.68 -8.03
N PRO A 46 6.81 17.93 -7.86
CA PRO A 46 7.61 19.12 -8.14
C PRO A 46 8.76 19.34 -7.15
N HIS A 47 8.71 18.76 -5.95
CA HIS A 47 9.74 18.94 -4.93
C HIS A 47 10.94 18.02 -5.15
N SER A 48 10.70 16.82 -5.68
CA SER A 48 11.76 15.88 -6.07
C SER A 48 12.06 15.91 -7.57
N ASN A 49 11.35 16.74 -8.34
CA ASN A 49 11.42 16.83 -9.79
C ASN A 49 11.36 15.45 -10.48
N SER A 50 10.42 14.60 -10.06
CA SER A 50 10.33 13.22 -10.51
C SER A 50 8.92 12.82 -10.95
N TRP A 51 8.86 11.92 -11.91
CA TRP A 51 7.62 11.27 -12.38
C TRP A 51 7.63 9.83 -11.94
N LYS A 52 6.56 9.37 -11.28
CA LYS A 52 6.39 7.98 -10.83
C LYS A 52 4.92 7.58 -10.89
N TYR A 53 4.63 6.29 -11.06
CA TYR A 53 3.29 5.79 -10.80
C TYR A 53 3.02 5.76 -9.29
N SER A 54 1.85 6.26 -8.88
CA SER A 54 1.44 6.31 -7.48
C SER A 54 -0.08 6.11 -7.38
N ALA A 55 -0.57 5.80 -6.18
CA ALA A 55 -1.98 5.60 -5.93
C ALA A 55 -2.82 6.80 -6.42
N PRO A 56 -4.03 6.57 -6.94
CA PRO A 56 -4.89 7.66 -7.39
C PRO A 56 -5.20 8.62 -6.22
N ASN A 57 -5.31 9.92 -6.52
CA ASN A 57 -5.52 10.99 -5.54
C ASN A 57 -4.37 11.18 -4.51
N SER A 58 -3.19 10.60 -4.77
CA SER A 58 -2.01 10.91 -3.96
C SER A 58 -1.53 12.36 -4.18
N SER A 59 -0.77 12.89 -3.23
CA SER A 59 -0.17 14.22 -3.32
C SER A 59 1.24 14.19 -2.72
N PRO A 60 2.13 15.12 -3.10
CA PRO A 60 3.43 15.25 -2.45
C PRO A 60 3.27 15.48 -0.94
N GLN A 61 3.89 14.60 -0.15
CA GLN A 61 3.99 14.70 1.30
C GLN A 61 5.45 14.82 1.69
N TYR A 62 5.73 15.79 2.56
CA TYR A 62 7.07 16.03 3.07
C TYR A 62 7.37 15.13 4.26
N ASN A 63 8.53 14.46 4.20
CA ASN A 63 9.12 13.79 5.34
C ASN A 63 10.31 14.64 5.85
N PRO A 64 10.17 15.34 6.99
CA PRO A 64 11.22 16.21 7.52
C PRO A 64 12.42 15.43 8.08
N HIS A 65 12.30 14.12 8.30
CA HIS A 65 13.31 13.33 8.98
C HIS A 65 14.39 12.78 8.06
N ASN A 66 14.06 12.58 6.79
CA ASN A 66 15.00 12.22 5.72
C ASN A 66 15.11 13.32 4.64
N ASN A 67 14.41 14.45 4.85
CA ASN A 67 14.32 15.56 3.91
C ASN A 67 13.85 15.11 2.50
N SER A 68 12.91 14.17 2.43
CA SER A 68 12.35 13.67 1.17
C SER A 68 10.90 14.11 0.96
N TRP A 69 10.46 14.07 -0.30
CA TRP A 69 9.08 14.23 -0.69
C TRP A 69 8.63 13.00 -1.45
N ASP A 70 7.55 12.37 -1.00
CA ASP A 70 6.96 11.20 -1.63
C ASP A 70 5.49 11.43 -1.98
N MET A 71 4.97 10.68 -2.94
CA MET A 71 3.55 10.70 -3.26
C MET A 71 2.82 9.80 -2.27
N ALA A 72 1.90 10.36 -1.48
CA ALA A 72 1.14 9.59 -0.50
C ALA A 72 -0.34 9.99 -0.51
N PRO A 73 -1.24 9.11 -0.02
CA PRO A 73 -2.65 9.44 0.13
C PRO A 73 -2.85 10.70 0.97
N LYS A 74 -3.95 11.41 0.71
CA LYS A 74 -4.31 12.58 1.52
C LYS A 74 -4.56 12.17 2.97
N GLY A 75 -3.97 12.92 3.91
CA GLY A 75 -4.13 12.66 5.34
C GLY A 75 -3.08 11.73 5.94
N SER A 76 -2.14 11.24 5.14
CA SER A 76 -0.96 10.52 5.65
C SER A 76 -0.16 11.38 6.62
N VAL A 77 0.44 10.71 7.60
CA VAL A 77 1.26 11.30 8.65
C VAL A 77 2.63 10.64 8.69
N GLN A 78 3.61 11.32 9.28
CA GLN A 78 4.92 10.76 9.54
C GLN A 78 4.89 10.03 10.89
N LYS A 79 5.23 8.75 10.91
CA LYS A 79 5.38 7.98 12.14
C LYS A 79 6.78 7.38 12.22
N TYR A 80 7.35 7.41 13.42
CA TYR A 80 8.65 6.81 13.69
C TYR A 80 8.48 5.33 14.02
N ASN A 81 9.24 4.48 13.35
CA ASN A 81 9.37 3.06 13.65
C ASN A 81 10.62 2.85 14.53
N PRO A 82 10.47 2.64 15.85
CA PRO A 82 11.61 2.52 16.76
C PRO A 82 12.42 1.24 16.58
N HIS A 83 11.84 0.20 15.98
CA HIS A 83 12.52 -1.08 15.75
C HIS A 83 13.45 -1.02 14.54
N GLU A 84 13.00 -0.37 13.47
CA GLU A 84 13.80 -0.18 12.25
C GLU A 84 14.60 1.13 12.26
N ARG A 85 14.31 2.04 13.21
CA ARG A 85 14.90 3.39 13.32
C ARG A 85 14.67 4.25 12.08
N THR A 86 13.49 4.12 11.48
CA THR A 86 13.09 4.83 10.25
C THR A 86 11.84 5.66 10.49
N TRP A 87 11.65 6.69 9.67
CA TRP A 87 10.40 7.44 9.59
C TRP A 87 9.63 6.98 8.36
N GLU A 88 8.35 6.67 8.55
CA GLU A 88 7.45 6.14 7.52
C GLU A 88 6.28 7.11 7.30
N THR A 89 5.89 7.29 6.03
CA THR A 89 4.65 7.98 5.66
C THR A 89 3.51 6.96 5.66
N THR A 90 2.52 7.11 6.53
CA THR A 90 1.51 6.07 6.86
C THR A 90 0.16 6.71 7.18
N GLN A 91 -0.94 5.95 7.21
CA GLN A 91 -2.22 6.46 7.71
C GLN A 91 -2.23 6.68 9.23
N PRO A 92 -3.02 7.66 9.73
CA PRO A 92 -3.09 7.97 11.16
C PRO A 92 -3.47 6.78 12.05
N ASP A 93 -4.29 5.85 11.57
CA ASP A 93 -4.83 4.72 12.32
C ASP A 93 -4.03 3.41 12.19
N GLU A 94 -2.99 3.38 11.34
CA GLU A 94 -2.09 2.23 11.23
C GLU A 94 -1.26 2.04 12.52
N GLU A 95 -1.01 0.77 12.84
CA GLU A 95 -0.27 0.35 14.03
C GLU A 95 0.98 -0.42 13.61
N LEU A 96 2.02 -0.37 14.45
CA LEU A 96 3.26 -1.07 14.17
C LEU A 96 3.06 -2.57 14.39
N LYS A 97 3.29 -3.38 13.35
CA LYS A 97 3.12 -4.83 13.37
C LYS A 97 4.41 -5.55 12.99
N TYR A 98 4.68 -6.64 13.70
CA TYR A 98 5.83 -7.50 13.44
C TYR A 98 5.50 -8.58 12.42
N ASN A 99 6.36 -8.76 11.44
CA ASN A 99 6.28 -9.86 10.50
C ASN A 99 7.36 -10.91 10.84
N PRO A 100 7.00 -12.10 11.35
CA PRO A 100 7.97 -13.13 11.73
C PRO A 100 8.69 -13.78 10.54
N HIS A 101 8.15 -13.70 9.32
CA HIS A 101 8.77 -14.28 8.14
C HIS A 101 9.86 -13.37 7.55
N THR A 102 9.63 -12.05 7.54
CA THR A 102 10.63 -11.06 7.11
C THR A 102 11.49 -10.55 8.26
N LYS A 103 11.11 -10.84 9.50
CA LYS A 103 11.73 -10.36 10.75
C LYS A 103 11.80 -8.84 10.84
N SER A 104 10.78 -8.15 10.35
CA SER A 104 10.72 -6.68 10.32
C SER A 104 9.45 -6.13 10.93
N TRP A 105 9.53 -4.89 11.42
CA TRP A 105 8.38 -4.11 11.87
C TRP A 105 7.97 -3.11 10.79
N LYS A 106 6.67 -2.96 10.55
CA LYS A 106 6.10 -1.95 9.65
C LYS A 106 4.78 -1.43 10.19
N TYR A 107 4.42 -0.20 9.83
CA TYR A 107 3.04 0.27 10.02
C TYR A 107 2.10 -0.47 9.05
N ALA A 108 0.95 -0.91 9.55
CA ALA A 108 -0.05 -1.63 8.78
C ALA A 108 -1.46 -1.38 9.34
N PRO A 109 -2.53 -1.58 8.54
CA PRO A 109 -3.90 -1.35 8.99
C PRO A 109 -4.21 -2.10 10.27
N LYS A 110 -4.87 -1.46 11.24
CA LYS A 110 -5.12 -2.06 12.57
C LYS A 110 -5.72 -3.47 12.51
N LYS A 111 -6.64 -3.71 11.57
CA LYS A 111 -7.37 -4.98 11.44
C LYS A 111 -6.73 -5.98 10.46
N SER A 112 -5.62 -5.63 9.81
CA SER A 112 -4.95 -6.55 8.89
C SER A 112 -4.33 -7.74 9.63
N ASN A 113 -4.39 -8.91 9.02
CA ASN A 113 -3.67 -10.09 9.48
C ASN A 113 -2.51 -10.37 8.52
N LEU A 114 -1.53 -11.15 8.96
CA LEU A 114 -0.43 -11.55 8.10
C LEU A 114 -0.94 -12.57 7.07
N GLU A 115 -0.78 -12.26 5.79
CA GLU A 115 -1.28 -13.07 4.69
C GLU A 115 -0.13 -13.43 3.74
N TYR A 116 -0.18 -14.63 3.15
CA TYR A 116 0.82 -15.06 2.18
C TYR A 116 0.42 -14.55 0.79
N ASN A 117 1.27 -13.69 0.21
CA ASN A 117 1.14 -13.23 -1.16
C ASN A 117 1.91 -14.18 -2.10
N PRO A 118 1.20 -14.97 -2.94
CA PRO A 118 1.84 -15.91 -3.87
C PRO A 118 2.52 -15.22 -5.06
N HIS A 119 2.24 -13.94 -5.33
CA HIS A 119 2.84 -13.21 -6.45
C HIS A 119 4.28 -12.79 -6.17
N ASN A 120 4.60 -12.40 -4.93
CA ASN A 120 5.96 -12.06 -4.50
C ASN A 120 6.59 -13.13 -3.61
N ASN A 121 5.86 -14.20 -3.27
CA ASN A 121 6.27 -15.26 -2.35
C ASN A 121 6.64 -14.74 -0.95
N GLN A 122 5.95 -13.72 -0.48
CA GLN A 122 6.19 -13.12 0.84
C GLN A 122 4.93 -13.16 1.70
N TRP A 123 5.14 -13.17 3.02
CA TRP A 123 4.08 -12.88 3.98
C TRP A 123 4.05 -11.38 4.20
N GLU A 124 2.90 -10.75 4.14
CA GLU A 124 2.72 -9.30 4.30
C GLU A 124 1.37 -8.96 4.95
N TYR A 125 1.26 -7.76 5.50
CA TYR A 125 -0.01 -7.22 5.96
C TYR A 125 -0.66 -6.49 4.79
N PRO A 126 -1.86 -6.88 4.34
CA PRO A 126 -2.54 -6.17 3.26
C PRO A 126 -2.94 -4.76 3.72
N ASP A 127 -2.87 -3.82 2.78
CA ASP A 127 -3.29 -2.41 2.91
C ASP A 127 -4.82 -2.26 2.95
#